data_AF-A0A959C9X4-F1
#
_entry.id   AF-A0A959C9X4-F1
#
_cell.length_a   1.000
_cell.length_b   1.000
_cell.length_c   1.000
_cell.angle_alpha   90.00
_cell.angle_beta   90.00
_cell.angle_gamma   90.00
#
_symmetry.space_group_name_H-M   'P 1'
#
loop_
_entity.id
_entity.type
_entity.pdbx_description
1 polymer ?
#
loop_
_entity_poly.entity_id
_entity_poly.type
_entity_poly.pdbx_seq_one_letter_code
_entity_poly.pdbx_strand_id
1 'polypeptide(L)'
;PEQDLAEGEYIMMTIRSHDQFNTTIYGLDDRYRGVFHERRVILMNPYDMSKAELREGDVVDLFNFDGGVERVARRFLVVAYDIPEQCTATYFPEANVLVPITSTAEKSNTPTSKMVKIFIKSAS
;
A
#
# COMPACT_ATOMS: atom_id res chain seq x y z
N PRO A 1 14.27 12.73 3.24
CA PRO A 1 15.25 11.70 2.80
C PRO A 1 14.96 11.34 1.35
N GLU A 2 15.93 11.59 0.47
CA GLU A 2 15.87 11.13 -0.92
C GLU A 2 15.89 9.60 -0.88
N GLN A 3 14.83 8.97 -1.37
CA GLN A 3 14.67 7.52 -1.35
C GLN A 3 15.15 7.00 -2.69
N ASP A 4 16.23 6.22 -2.68
CA ASP A 4 16.72 5.54 -3.88
C ASP A 4 15.74 4.37 -4.16
N LEU A 5 14.77 4.64 -5.03
CA LEU A 5 13.77 3.68 -5.49
C LEU A 5 14.21 3.10 -6.82
N ALA A 6 14.18 1.78 -6.93
CA ALA A 6 14.36 1.12 -8.22
C ALA A 6 13.17 1.42 -9.15
N GLU A 7 13.36 1.21 -10.45
CA GLU A 7 12.27 1.26 -11.41
C GLU A 7 11.16 0.26 -11.03
N GLY A 8 9.92 0.73 -10.96
CA GLY A 8 8.76 -0.06 -10.51
C GLY A 8 8.63 -0.26 -9.00
N GLU A 9 9.49 0.39 -8.18
CA GLU A 9 9.39 0.40 -6.73
C GLU A 9 8.59 1.61 -6.22
N TYR A 10 7.74 1.38 -5.21
CA TYR A 10 6.91 2.39 -4.57
C TYR A 10 7.10 2.38 -3.06
N ILE A 11 6.94 3.54 -2.43
CA ILE A 11 6.82 3.65 -0.98
C ILE A 11 5.35 3.49 -0.61
N MET A 12 5.04 2.45 0.15
CA MET A 12 3.71 2.21 0.69
C MET A 12 3.63 2.65 2.15
N MET A 13 2.54 3.36 2.45
CA MET A 13 2.10 3.63 3.81
C MET A 13 0.75 2.97 4.08
N THR A 14 0.51 2.61 5.34
CA THR A 14 -0.80 2.13 5.78
C THR A 14 -1.59 3.26 6.44
N ILE A 15 -2.87 3.39 6.07
CA ILE A 15 -3.80 4.36 6.65
C ILE A 15 -5.04 3.65 7.20
N ARG A 16 -5.81 4.33 8.04
CA ARG A 16 -7.13 3.82 8.49
C ARG A 16 -8.21 4.43 7.61
N SER A 17 -9.22 3.62 7.29
CA SER A 17 -10.41 4.10 6.58
C SER A 17 -11.24 5.02 7.48
N HIS A 18 -12.21 5.73 6.90
CA HIS A 18 -13.14 6.58 7.63
C HIS A 18 -13.85 5.85 8.79
N ASP A 19 -14.49 4.72 8.51
CA ASP A 19 -15.27 3.95 9.50
C ASP A 19 -14.41 2.92 10.25
N GLN A 20 -13.24 3.33 10.73
CA GLN A 20 -12.33 2.46 11.47
C GLN A 20 -11.74 3.20 12.68
N PHE A 21 -11.74 2.53 13.84
CA PHE A 21 -10.97 2.96 15.00
C PHE A 21 -10.01 1.85 15.41
N ASN A 22 -8.70 2.13 15.31
CA ASN A 22 -7.65 1.14 15.53
C ASN A 22 -7.83 -0.12 14.68
N THR A 23 -8.08 -1.27 15.30
CA THR A 23 -8.31 -2.57 14.64
C THR A 23 -9.79 -2.87 14.43
N THR A 24 -10.70 -2.07 14.99
CA THR A 24 -12.13 -2.27 14.87
C THR A 24 -12.65 -1.55 13.63
N ILE A 25 -13.23 -2.33 12.71
CA ILE A 25 -13.86 -1.83 11.49
C ILE A 25 -15.37 -1.72 11.76
N TYR A 26 -15.93 -0.53 11.61
CA TYR A 26 -17.37 -0.26 11.80
C TYR A 26 -18.14 -0.26 10.48
N GLY A 27 -17.44 -0.04 9.37
CA GLY A 27 -18.02 0.00 8.02
C GLY A 27 -16.96 -0.31 6.97
N LEU A 28 -17.42 -0.74 5.79
CA LEU A 28 -16.56 -1.02 4.64
C LEU A 28 -16.43 0.19 3.70
N ASP A 29 -17.13 1.29 4.02
CA ASP A 29 -17.19 2.45 3.16
C ASP A 29 -16.23 3.53 3.65
N ASP A 30 -15.38 4.02 2.76
CA ASP A 30 -14.59 5.23 2.94
C ASP A 30 -15.12 6.30 1.99
N ARG A 31 -16.20 6.96 2.43
CA ARG A 31 -16.91 8.00 1.67
C ARG A 31 -16.00 9.15 1.23
N TYR A 32 -14.94 9.45 1.98
CA TYR A 32 -14.01 10.52 1.62
C TYR A 32 -13.05 10.12 0.50
N ARG A 33 -12.85 8.82 0.27
CA ARG A 33 -11.96 8.30 -0.76
C ARG A 33 -12.69 7.60 -1.90
N GLY A 34 -14.03 7.61 -1.88
CA GLY A 34 -14.85 6.97 -2.90
C GLY A 34 -14.74 5.44 -2.91
N VAL A 35 -14.26 4.83 -1.83
CA VAL A 35 -14.14 3.37 -1.70
C VAL A 35 -15.38 2.84 -1.00
N PHE A 36 -16.08 1.89 -1.62
CA PHE A 36 -17.33 1.32 -1.10
C PHE A 36 -17.24 -0.20 -1.09
N HIS A 37 -17.70 -0.83 -0.01
CA HIS A 37 -17.75 -2.28 0.16
C HIS A 37 -16.44 -3.06 -0.08
N GLU A 38 -15.29 -2.38 -0.09
CA GLU A 38 -13.97 -2.98 -0.32
C GLU A 38 -12.93 -2.29 0.56
N ARG A 39 -11.88 -3.03 0.95
CA ARG A 39 -10.77 -2.52 1.76
C ARG A 39 -9.40 -2.92 1.24
N ARG A 40 -9.31 -3.93 0.38
CA ARG A 40 -8.10 -4.26 -0.35
C ARG A 40 -7.99 -3.32 -1.54
N VAL A 41 -7.59 -2.09 -1.25
CA VAL A 41 -7.32 -1.06 -2.26
C VAL A 41 -5.90 -0.56 -2.14
N ILE A 42 -5.30 -0.21 -3.27
CA ILE A 42 -4.08 0.56 -3.34
C ILE A 42 -4.38 1.90 -3.99
N LEU A 43 -4.20 2.96 -3.21
CA LEU A 43 -4.32 4.34 -3.65
C LEU A 43 -3.02 4.71 -4.38
N MET A 44 -3.12 5.10 -5.65
CA MET A 44 -1.97 5.39 -6.51
C MET A 44 -2.12 6.74 -7.20
N ASN A 45 -0.99 7.40 -7.44
CA ASN A 45 -0.95 8.58 -8.29
C ASN A 45 -1.34 8.18 -9.74
N PRO A 46 -2.20 8.94 -10.44
CA PRO A 46 -2.60 8.63 -11.81
C PRO A 46 -1.43 8.53 -12.81
N TYR A 47 -0.36 9.30 -12.59
CA TYR A 47 0.83 9.26 -13.44
C TYR A 47 1.64 7.97 -13.23
N ASP A 48 1.74 7.51 -11.99
CA ASP A 48 2.36 6.21 -11.69
C ASP A 48 1.55 5.04 -12.23
N MET A 49 0.22 5.13 -12.16
CA MET A 49 -0.67 4.16 -12.79
C MET A 49 -0.40 4.07 -14.30
N SER A 50 -0.31 5.23 -14.97
CA SER A 50 0.01 5.30 -16.40
C SER A 50 1.38 4.67 -16.72
N LYS A 51 2.42 5.00 -15.93
CA LYS A 51 3.77 4.42 -16.07
C LYS A 51 3.78 2.90 -15.86
N ALA A 52 2.98 2.40 -14.93
CA ALA A 52 2.86 0.97 -14.63
C ALA A 52 1.84 0.24 -15.55
N GLU A 53 1.25 0.94 -16.52
CA GLU A 53 0.19 0.43 -17.40
C GLU A 53 -1.05 -0.11 -16.65
N LEU A 54 -1.33 0.44 -15.48
CA LEU A 54 -2.47 0.09 -14.63
C LEU A 54 -3.65 1.03 -14.85
N ARG A 55 -4.86 0.49 -14.73
CA ARG A 55 -6.12 1.23 -14.80
C ARG A 55 -6.86 1.15 -13.47
N GLU A 56 -7.73 2.12 -13.25
CA GLU A 56 -8.63 2.10 -12.10
C GLU A 56 -9.51 0.85 -12.13
N GLY A 57 -9.57 0.15 -11.00
CA GLY A 57 -10.28 -1.13 -10.87
C GLY A 57 -9.46 -2.37 -11.23
N ASP A 58 -8.22 -2.24 -11.73
CA ASP A 58 -7.35 -3.39 -11.92
C ASP A 58 -7.02 -4.08 -10.60
N VAL A 59 -6.90 -5.40 -10.63
CA VAL A 59 -6.52 -6.20 -9.46
C VAL A 59 -5.03 -6.48 -9.50
N VAL A 60 -4.31 -6.09 -8.45
CA VAL A 60 -2.85 -6.25 -8.34
C VAL A 60 -2.44 -7.00 -7.08
N ASP A 61 -1.27 -7.62 -7.13
CA ASP A 61 -0.57 -8.17 -5.99
C ASP A 61 0.61 -7.26 -5.62
N LEU A 62 0.79 -7.06 -4.31
CA LEU A 62 1.82 -6.21 -3.75
C LEU A 62 2.93 -7.07 -3.16
N PHE A 63 4.18 -6.78 -3.52
CA PHE A 63 5.35 -7.56 -3.13
C PHE A 63 6.32 -6.74 -2.31
N ASN A 64 6.96 -7.36 -1.31
CA ASN A 64 8.10 -6.82 -0.60
C ASN A 64 9.20 -7.89 -0.51
N PHE A 65 10.47 -7.50 -0.72
CA PHE A 65 11.61 -8.41 -0.73
C PHE A 65 12.66 -8.06 0.36
N ASP A 66 12.27 -7.27 1.35
CA ASP A 66 13.18 -6.81 2.40
C ASP A 66 13.79 -7.98 3.17
N GLY A 67 15.10 -7.93 3.38
CA GLY A 67 15.86 -9.00 4.04
C GLY A 67 15.95 -10.30 3.23
N GLY A 68 15.73 -10.26 1.91
CA GLY A 68 15.77 -11.44 1.04
C GLY A 68 14.57 -12.38 1.20
N VAL A 69 13.52 -11.94 1.88
CA VAL A 69 12.28 -12.70 2.09
C VAL A 69 11.18 -12.12 1.21
N GLU A 70 10.62 -12.95 0.33
CA GLU A 70 9.44 -12.58 -0.45
C GLU A 70 8.19 -12.57 0.42
N ARG A 71 7.52 -11.42 0.46
CA ARG A 71 6.21 -11.22 1.10
C ARG A 71 5.24 -10.74 0.04
N VAL A 72 4.02 -11.28 0.06
CA VAL A 72 2.98 -10.95 -0.92
C VAL A 72 1.67 -10.64 -0.23
N ALA A 73 1.09 -9.48 -0.53
CA ALA A 73 -0.28 -9.15 -0.18
C ALA A 73 -1.11 -9.18 -1.46
N ARG A 74 -2.07 -10.11 -1.53
CA ARG A 74 -2.79 -10.40 -2.77
C ARG A 74 -4.08 -9.61 -2.94
N ARG A 75 -4.43 -9.40 -4.23
CA ARG A 75 -5.71 -8.90 -4.74
C ARG A 75 -6.12 -7.56 -4.14
N PHE A 76 -5.43 -6.50 -4.53
CA PHE A 76 -5.77 -5.11 -4.24
C PHE A 76 -6.34 -4.44 -5.49
N LEU A 77 -7.44 -3.72 -5.35
CA LEU A 77 -7.97 -2.87 -6.42
C LEU A 77 -7.16 -1.57 -6.51
N VAL A 78 -6.75 -1.22 -7.71
CA VAL A 78 -6.10 0.05 -8.01
C VAL A 78 -7.15 1.17 -7.97
N VAL A 79 -6.89 2.19 -7.17
CA VAL A 79 -7.75 3.38 -7.03
C VAL A 79 -6.90 4.62 -7.27
N ALA A 80 -7.34 5.47 -8.20
CA ALA A 80 -6.66 6.72 -8.49
C ALA A 80 -6.81 7.69 -7.30
N TYR A 81 -5.72 8.30 -6.87
CA TYR A 81 -5.73 9.20 -5.71
C TYR A 81 -4.69 10.30 -5.84
N ASP A 82 -5.00 11.47 -5.27
CA ASP A 82 -4.05 12.58 -5.16
C ASP A 82 -3.04 12.29 -4.03
N ILE A 83 -2.04 11.46 -4.36
CA ILE A 83 -0.89 11.10 -3.54
C ILE A 83 0.37 11.45 -4.33
N PRO A 84 1.49 11.85 -3.69
CA PRO A 84 2.73 12.12 -4.41
C PRO A 84 3.18 10.94 -5.27
N GLU A 85 3.86 11.22 -6.39
CA GLU A 85 4.45 10.19 -7.23
C GLU A 85 5.37 9.26 -6.41
N GLN A 86 5.43 8.00 -6.84
CA GLN A 86 6.12 6.88 -6.20
C GLN A 86 5.66 6.58 -4.76
N CYS A 87 4.60 7.23 -4.28
CA CYS A 87 3.98 6.95 -3.00
C CYS A 87 2.62 6.28 -3.21
N THR A 88 2.33 5.29 -2.38
CA THR A 88 1.08 4.53 -2.41
C THR A 88 0.53 4.39 -0.99
N ALA A 89 -0.78 4.15 -0.89
CA ALA A 89 -1.39 3.89 0.40
C ALA A 89 -2.38 2.73 0.34
N THR A 90 -2.40 1.93 1.39
CA THR A 90 -3.37 0.85 1.59
C THR A 90 -4.06 1.01 2.94
N TYR A 91 -5.20 0.37 3.11
CA TYR A 91 -5.82 0.31 4.44
C TYR A 91 -5.05 -0.64 5.37
N PHE A 92 -5.06 -0.30 6.66
CA PHE A 92 -4.64 -1.18 7.74
C PHE A 92 -5.84 -2.02 8.20
N PRO A 93 -5.69 -3.35 8.43
CA PRO A 93 -4.44 -4.13 8.44
C PRO A 93 -4.10 -4.88 7.15
N GLU A 94 -4.75 -4.57 6.03
CA GLU A 94 -4.83 -5.41 4.83
C GLU A 94 -3.46 -5.75 4.21
N ALA A 95 -2.46 -4.86 4.37
CA ALA A 95 -1.10 -5.01 3.87
C ALA A 95 -0.05 -5.38 4.95
N ASN A 96 -0.45 -5.72 6.18
CA ASN A 96 0.48 -5.99 7.28
C ASN A 96 1.52 -7.07 6.99
N VAL A 97 1.18 -8.04 6.13
CA VAL A 97 2.09 -9.12 5.71
C VAL A 97 3.36 -8.58 5.03
N LEU A 98 3.33 -7.35 4.49
CA LEU A 98 4.46 -6.72 3.80
C LEU A 98 5.40 -5.98 4.75
N VAL A 99 4.99 -5.70 5.99
CA VAL A 99 5.81 -4.96 6.97
C VAL A 99 6.86 -5.90 7.54
N PRO A 100 8.17 -5.67 7.31
CA PRO A 100 9.21 -6.52 7.86
C PRO A 100 9.30 -6.34 9.38
N ILE A 101 9.18 -7.42 10.14
CA ILE A 101 9.27 -7.40 11.61
C ILE A 101 10.66 -6.93 12.08
N THR A 102 11.69 -7.18 11.27
CA THR A 102 13.09 -6.82 11.53
C THR A 102 13.44 -5.38 11.14
N SER A 103 12.56 -4.69 10.39
CA SER A 103 12.77 -3.30 9.99
C SER A 103 12.18 -2.39 11.07
N THR A 104 13.02 -2.02 12.03
CA THR A 104 12.64 -1.13 13.13
C THR A 104 13.41 0.18 13.04
N ALA A 105 12.78 1.28 13.46
CA ALA A 105 13.49 2.55 13.62
C ALA A 105 14.57 2.40 14.71
N GLU A 106 15.83 2.71 14.37
CA GLU A 106 17.02 2.47 15.20
C GLU A 106 16.90 2.94 16.65
N LYS A 107 16.14 4.02 16.90
CA LYS A 107 16.00 4.62 18.23
C LYS A 107 14.81 4.12 19.04
N SER A 108 13.76 3.58 18.41
CA SER A 108 12.49 3.30 19.09
C SER A 108 12.01 1.86 18.94
N ASN A 109 12.70 1.03 18.16
CA ASN A 109 12.28 -0.33 17.80
C ASN A 109 10.86 -0.40 17.20
N THR A 110 10.33 0.71 16.67
CA THR A 110 9.01 0.74 16.06
C THR A 110 9.09 0.23 14.63
N PRO A 111 8.22 -0.69 14.20
CA PRO A 111 8.19 -1.17 12.82
C PRO A 111 8.01 -0.03 11.82
N THR A 112 8.74 -0.06 10.71
CA THR A 112 8.72 0.93 9.61
C THR A 112 7.44 0.85 8.74
N SER A 113 6.28 0.65 9.38
CA SER A 113 4.95 0.53 8.74
C SER A 113 4.47 1.76 7.94
N LYS A 114 5.16 2.89 8.08
CA LYS A 114 4.88 4.12 7.31
C LYS A 114 5.76 4.29 6.07
N MET A 115 6.70 3.37 5.85
CA MET A 115 7.64 3.42 4.75
C MET A 115 8.07 2.00 4.39
N VAL A 116 7.18 1.29 3.70
CA VAL A 116 7.43 -0.07 3.20
C VAL A 116 7.66 0.01 1.70
N LYS A 117 8.84 -0.39 1.23
CA LYS A 117 9.11 -0.51 -0.20
C LYS A 117 8.33 -1.68 -0.80
N ILE A 118 7.61 -1.44 -1.89
CA ILE A 118 6.82 -2.46 -2.57
C ILE A 118 7.03 -2.46 -4.08
N PHE A 119 6.80 -3.62 -4.69
CA PHE A 119 6.55 -3.76 -6.12
C PHE A 119 5.09 -4.11 -6.37
N ILE A 120 4.56 -3.69 -7.51
CA ILE A 120 3.18 -3.94 -7.92
C ILE A 120 3.20 -4.80 -9.18
N LYS A 121 2.41 -5.87 -9.20
CA LYS A 121 2.23 -6.71 -10.39
C LYS A 121 0.74 -7.01 -10.57
N SER A 122 0.30 -7.19 -11.81
CA SER A 122 -1.05 -7.70 -12.08
C SER A 122 -1.27 -9.01 -11.34
N ALA A 123 -2.44 -9.15 -10.70
CA ALA A 123 -2.77 -10.34 -9.94
C ALA A 123 -2.80 -11.57 -10.85
N SER A 124 -2.23 -12.68 -10.36
CA SER A 124 -2.24 -13.98 -11.05
C SER A 124 -3.40 -14.86 -10.61
#